data_AF-A0A920TA01-F1
#
_entry.id   AF-A0A920TA01-F1
#
_cell.length_a   1.000
_cell.length_b   1.000
_cell.length_c   1.000
_cell.angle_alpha   90.00
_cell.angle_beta   90.00
_cell.angle_gamma   90.00
#
_symmetry.space_group_name_H-M   'P 1'
#
loop_
_entity.id
_entity.type
_entity.pdbx_description
1 polymer ?
#
loop_
_entity_poly.entity_id
_entity_poly.type
_entity_poly.pdbx_seq_one_letter_code
_entity_poly.pdbx_strand_id
1 'polypeptide(L)' 'MLADDFSLRMYTASQFSRLLKSVPDLELLDVFDFWYEIDHPLELNDEITDTMFVLQRR' A
#
# COMPACT_ATOMS: atom_id res chain seq x y z
N MET A 1 -30.42 14.29 2.91
CA MET A 1 -28.97 14.31 3.07
C MET A 1 -28.42 13.31 2.06
N LEU A 2 -27.73 13.80 1.01
CA LEU A 2 -27.02 12.92 0.08
C LEU A 2 -25.78 12.41 0.82
N ALA A 3 -25.72 11.10 1.05
CA ALA A 3 -24.52 10.42 1.53
C ALA A 3 -24.04 9.56 0.37
N ASP A 4 -22.92 9.93 -0.22
CA ASP A 4 -22.23 9.05 -1.16
C ASP A 4 -21.47 8.02 -0.31
N ASP A 5 -21.98 6.79 -0.27
CA ASP A 5 -21.32 5.68 0.43
C ASP A 5 -20.09 5.25 -0.38
N PHE A 6 -18.93 5.80 -0.02
CA PHE A 6 -17.65 5.42 -0.61
C PHE A 6 -16.97 4.39 0.30
N SER A 7 -17.29 3.12 0.09
CA SER A 7 -16.69 2.02 0.85
C SER A 7 -15.21 1.85 0.50
N LEU A 8 -14.34 2.51 1.26
CA LEU A 8 -12.91 2.30 1.20
C LEU A 8 -12.55 1.00 1.93
N ARG A 9 -11.90 0.08 1.21
CA ARG A 9 -11.33 -1.11 1.82
C ARG A 9 -9.94 -0.78 2.37
N MET A 10 -9.84 -0.70 3.69
CA MET A 10 -8.57 -0.60 4.39
C MET A 10 -7.92 -1.99 4.51
N TYR A 11 -6.59 -2.01 4.48
CA TYR A 11 -5.79 -3.21 4.67
C TYR A 11 -4.76 -2.95 5.76
N THR A 12 -4.56 -3.92 6.65
CA THR A 12 -3.34 -3.97 7.45
C THR A 12 -2.15 -4.41 6.58
N ALA A 13 -0.94 -4.10 7.00
CA ALA A 13 0.31 -4.54 6.39
C ALA A 13 0.32 -6.05 6.12
N SER A 14 -0.18 -6.85 7.07
CA SER A 14 -0.25 -8.30 6.93
C SER A 14 -1.29 -8.76 5.88
N GLN A 15 -2.43 -8.06 5.79
CA GLN A 15 -3.45 -8.34 4.78
C GLN A 15 -2.96 -7.97 3.38
N PHE A 16 -2.32 -6.81 3.22
CA PHE A 16 -1.70 -6.40 1.96
C PHE A 16 -0.59 -7.37 1.56
N SER A 17 0.29 -7.76 2.49
CA SER A 17 1.38 -8.72 2.21
C SER A 17 0.84 -10.06 1.72
N ARG A 18 -0.29 -10.52 2.26
CA ARG A 18 -0.95 -11.75 1.79
C ARG A 18 -1.58 -11.58 0.41
N LEU A 19 -2.18 -10.43 0.14
CA LEU A 19 -2.73 -10.09 -1.17
C LEU A 19 -1.63 -10.06 -2.24
N LEU A 20 -0.52 -9.36 -1.98
CA LEU A 20 0.59 -9.30 -2.92
C LEU A 20 1.18 -10.68 -3.23
N LYS A 21 1.33 -11.54 -2.21
CA LYS A 21 1.77 -12.94 -2.39
C LYS A 21 0.84 -13.77 -3.28
N SER A 22 -0.43 -13.37 -3.46
CA SER A 22 -1.34 -14.05 -4.38
C SER A 22 -1.12 -13.68 -5.86
N VAL A 23 -0.29 -12.68 -6.14
CA VAL A 23 0.07 -12.21 -7.49
C VAL A 23 1.59 -12.39 -7.69
N PRO A 24 2.07 -13.60 -8.04
CA PRO A 24 3.50 -13.94 -8.02
C PRO A 24 4.37 -13.20 -9.05
N ASP A 25 3.74 -12.55 -10.03
CA ASP A 25 4.39 -11.76 -11.07
C ASP A 25 4.77 -10.35 -10.60
N LEU A 26 4.32 -9.93 -9.41
CA LEU A 26 4.63 -8.62 -8.83
C LEU A 26 5.59 -8.76 -7.65
N GLU A 27 6.55 -7.85 -7.61
CA GLU A 27 7.52 -7.70 -6.53
C GLU A 27 7.43 -6.29 -5.94
N LEU A 28 7.39 -6.20 -4.61
CA LEU A 28 7.43 -4.93 -3.89
C LEU A 28 8.87 -4.43 -3.84
N LEU A 29 9.11 -3.27 -4.45
CA LEU A 29 10.42 -2.61 -4.44
C LEU A 29 10.54 -1.65 -3.26
N ASP A 30 9.57 -0.75 -3.11
CA ASP A 30 9.61 0.31 -2.09
C ASP A 30 8.20 0.67 -1.59
N VAL A 31 8.18 1.30 -0.43
CA VAL A 31 6.99 1.78 0.27
C VAL A 31 7.20 3.25 0.63
N PHE A 32 6.19 4.08 0.39
CA PHE A 32 6.21 5.49 0.74
C PHE A 32 4.88 5.89 1.37
N ASP A 33 4.86 7.05 2.01
CA ASP A 33 3.63 7.75 2.36
C ASP A 33 3.39 8.92 1.39
N PHE A 34 2.35 9.72 1.65
CA PHE A 34 2.02 10.87 0.83
C PHE A 34 2.94 12.09 1.03
N TRP A 35 4.03 11.99 1.82
CA TRP A 35 4.92 13.13 2.08
C TRP A 35 5.94 13.40 0.96
N TYR A 36 5.88 12.69 -0.17
CA TYR A 36 6.68 12.95 -1.39
C TYR A 36 8.22 12.92 -1.21
N GLU A 37 8.73 12.29 -0.14
CA GLU A 37 10.17 12.13 0.11
C GLU A 37 10.71 10.85 -0.54
N ILE A 38 11.02 10.92 -1.84
CA ILE A 38 11.42 9.74 -2.64
C ILE A 38 12.76 9.12 -2.19
N ASP A 39 13.63 9.90 -1.57
CA ASP A 39 14.94 9.44 -1.09
C ASP A 39 14.86 8.69 0.25
N HIS A 40 13.68 8.65 0.88
CA HIS A 40 13.45 8.07 2.21
C HIS A 40 12.30 7.05 2.17
N PRO A 41 12.53 5.85 1.60
CA PRO A 41 11.54 4.78 1.64
C PRO A 41 11.24 4.36 3.09
N LEU A 42 10.02 3.89 3.28
CA LEU A 42 9.49 3.44 4.57
C LEU A 42 9.43 1.91 4.63
N GLU A 43 9.30 1.38 5.84
CA GLU A 43 8.93 -0.02 6.05
C GLU A 43 7.41 -0.15 6.07
N LEU A 44 6.88 -1.19 5.41
CA LEU A 44 5.46 -1.50 5.47
C LEU A 44 5.05 -1.87 6.90
N ASN A 45 4.20 -1.05 7.51
CA ASN A 45 3.63 -1.26 8.83
C ASN A 45 2.17 -0.79 8.88
N ASP A 46 1.52 -0.91 10.06
CA ASP A 46 0.12 -0.51 10.27
C ASP A 46 -0.02 0.96 10.71
N GLU A 47 1.07 1.74 10.73
CA GLU A 47 1.08 3.14 11.19
C GLU A 47 0.89 4.14 10.05
N ILE A 48 1.18 3.75 8.80
CA ILE A 48 1.05 4.60 7.62
C ILE A 48 -0.40 4.59 7.13
N THR A 49 -1.06 5.76 7.14
CA THR A 49 -2.47 5.88 6.73
C THR A 49 -2.64 5.80 5.20
N ASP A 50 -1.87 6.61 4.47
CA ASP A 50 -1.87 6.63 3.00
C ASP A 50 -0.56 6.02 2.50
N THR A 51 -0.60 4.75 2.08
CA THR A 51 0.61 4.02 1.64
C THR A 51 0.69 3.93 0.12
N MET A 52 1.83 4.32 -0.43
CA MET A 52 2.19 4.15 -1.84
C MET A 52 3.16 2.98 -2.00
N PHE A 53 2.84 2.05 -2.90
CA PHE A 53 3.68 0.89 -3.19
C PHE A 53 4.31 1.02 -4.57
N VAL A 54 5.63 0.86 -4.66
CA VAL A 54 6.33 0.70 -5.94
C VAL A 54 6.44 -0.80 -6.23
N LEU A 55 5.74 -1.24 -7.28
CA LEU A 55 5.74 -2.64 -7.69
C LEU A 55 6.43 -2.81 -9.03
N GLN A 56 7.29 -3.82 -9.14
CA GLN A 56 7.87 -4.25 -10.42
C GLN A 56 7.19 -5.53 -10.88
N ARG A 57 6.88 -5.60 -12.18
CA ARG A 57 6.50 -6.86 -12.82
C ARG A 57 7.76 -7.64 -13.18
N ARG A 58 7.79 -8.92 -12.81
CA ARG A 58 8.83 -9.87 -13.17
C ARG A 58 8.85 -10.17 -14.67
#